data_AF-A0A3C1L6L2-F1
#
_entry.id   AF-A0A3C1L6L2-F1
#
_cell.length_a   1.000
_cell.length_b   1.000
_cell.length_c   1.000
_cell.angle_alpha   90.00
_cell.angle_beta   90.00
_cell.angle_gamma   90.00
#
_symmetry.space_group_name_H-M   'P 1'
#
loop_
_entity.id
_entity.type
_entity.pdbx_description
1 polymer ?
#
loop_
_entity_poly.entity_id
_entity_poly.type
_entity_poly.pdbx_seq_one_letter_code
_entity_poly.pdbx_strand_id
1 'polypeptide(L)' 'MSATRTQVYLTDEQRRKVDQLADSEGVPMAVIIRRALDDYLTDDADATTALTATFGASPAATTPSRDEWQRG' A
#
# COMPACT_ATOMS: atom_id res chain seq x y z
N MET A 1 -0.81 8.55 -18.74
CA MET A 1 -1.92 8.55 -17.76
C MET A 1 -2.36 9.99 -17.52
N SER A 2 -3.65 10.29 -17.61
CA SER A 2 -4.16 11.62 -17.27
C SER A 2 -4.24 11.77 -15.76
N ALA A 3 -3.76 12.87 -15.20
CA ALA A 3 -3.97 13.17 -13.80
C ALA A 3 -5.42 13.60 -13.56
N THR A 4 -6.11 12.95 -12.63
CA THR A 4 -7.41 13.42 -12.13
C THR A 4 -7.17 14.48 -11.06
N ARG A 5 -7.83 15.63 -11.17
CA ARG A 5 -7.72 16.70 -10.17
C ARG A 5 -8.38 16.26 -8.87
N THR A 6 -7.58 16.17 -7.80
CA THR A 6 -8.03 15.79 -6.46
C THR A 6 -7.64 16.88 -5.47
N GLN A 7 -8.57 17.28 -4.60
CA GLN A 7 -8.30 18.18 -3.49
C GLN A 7 -8.14 17.36 -2.21
N VAL A 8 -7.10 17.65 -1.43
CA VAL A 8 -6.82 17.01 -0.14
C VAL A 8 -6.75 18.07 0.95
N TYR A 9 -7.22 17.74 2.14
CA TYR A 9 -7.07 18.58 3.31
C TYR A 9 -5.82 18.15 4.08
N LEU A 10 -4.98 19.12 4.41
CA LEU A 10 -3.80 18.93 5.24
C LEU A 10 -3.92 19.85 6.44
N THR A 11 -3.42 19.39 7.59
CA THR A 11 -3.14 20.29 8.71
C THR A 11 -2.01 21.26 8.35
N ASP A 12 -1.93 22.39 9.05
CA ASP A 12 -0.87 23.38 8.84
C ASP A 12 0.53 22.78 9.07
N GLU A 13 0.66 21.81 9.97
CA GLU A 13 1.91 21.10 10.22
C GLU A 13 2.29 20.18 9.05
N GLN A 14 1.34 19.39 8.54
CA GLN A 14 1.58 18.54 7.37
C GLN A 14 1.96 19.39 6.16
N ARG A 15 1.27 20.51 5.93
CA ARG A 15 1.58 21.41 4.82
C ARG A 15 3.02 21.95 4.92
N ARG A 16 3.42 22.44 6.09
CA ARG A 16 4.79 22.94 6.32
C ARG A 16 5.85 21.88 6.06
N LYS A 17 5.62 20.64 6.52
CA LYS A 17 6.55 19.52 6.29
C LYS A 17 6.69 19.17 4.81
N VAL A 18 5.57 19.17 4.08
CA VAL A 18 5.57 18.90 2.64
C VAL A 18 6.27 20.02 1.85
N ASP A 19 6.02 21.28 2.19
CA ASP A 19 6.69 22.43 1.57
C ASP A 19 8.22 22.36 1.81
N GLN A 20 8.65 22.07 3.05
CA GLN A 20 10.08 21.91 3.36
C GLN A 20 10.75 20.80 2.55
N LEU A 21 10.07 19.66 2.37
CA LEU A 21 10.60 18.54 1.61
C LEU A 21 10.69 18.90 0.12
N ALA A 22 9.64 19.50 -0.42
CA ALA A 22 9.58 19.99 -1.80
C ALA A 22 10.71 20.99 -2.10
N ASP A 23 10.94 21.94 -1.20
CA ASP A 23 12.01 22.94 -1.31
C ASP A 23 13.40 22.28 -1.25
N SER A 24 13.59 21.32 -0.34
CA SER A 24 14.87 20.61 -0.19
C SER A 24 15.25 19.78 -1.41
N GLU A 25 14.25 19.24 -2.11
CA GLU A 25 14.43 18.42 -3.32
C GLU A 25 14.33 19.23 -4.63
N GLY A 26 13.91 20.49 -4.57
CA GLY A 26 13.71 21.33 -5.75
C GLY A 26 12.58 20.82 -6.66
N VAL A 27 11.55 20.18 -6.09
CA VAL A 27 10.40 19.62 -6.82
C VAL A 27 9.10 20.26 -6.36
N PRO A 28 8.04 20.30 -7.19
CA PRO A 28 6.73 20.76 -6.74
C PRO A 28 6.15 19.86 -5.63
N MET A 29 5.41 20.44 -4.69
CA MET A 29 4.65 19.71 -3.65
C MET A 29 3.84 18.54 -4.22
N ALA A 30 3.25 18.69 -5.40
CA ALA A 30 2.47 17.63 -6.04
C ALA A 30 3.30 16.35 -6.33
N VAL A 31 4.61 16.47 -6.55
CA VAL A 31 5.52 15.33 -6.72
C VAL A 31 5.71 14.61 -5.38
N ILE A 32 5.92 15.36 -4.30
CA ILE A 32 6.04 14.81 -2.94
C ILE A 32 4.78 14.04 -2.56
N ILE A 33 3.61 14.66 -2.73
CA ILE A 33 2.33 14.02 -2.42
C ILE A 33 2.11 12.77 -3.27
N ARG A 34 2.45 12.82 -4.56
CA ARG A 34 2.32 11.65 -5.44
C ARG A 34 3.21 10.50 -4.97
N ARG A 35 4.49 10.74 -4.70
CA ARG A 35 5.41 9.69 -4.21
C ARG A 35 4.92 9.09 -2.90
N ALA A 36 4.48 9.93 -1.96
CA ALA A 36 3.92 9.44 -0.70
C ALA A 36 2.67 8.55 -0.92
N LEU A 37 1.83 8.90 -1.89
CA LEU A 37 0.69 8.06 -2.28
C LEU A 37 1.14 6.79 -2.99
N ASP A 38 2.11 6.86 -3.90
CA ASP A 38 2.67 5.70 -4.60
C ASP A 38 3.26 4.71 -3.59
N ASP A 39 4.02 5.20 -2.60
CA ASP A 39 4.58 4.38 -1.51
C ASP A 39 3.47 3.80 -0.63
N TYR A 40 2.45 4.59 -0.27
CA TYR A 40 1.33 4.14 0.56
C TYR A 40 0.42 3.12 -0.15
N LEU A 41 0.26 3.28 -1.46
CA LEU A 41 -0.56 2.42 -2.33
C LEU A 41 0.27 1.35 -3.03
N THR A 42 1.55 1.25 -2.71
CA THR A 42 2.36 0.12 -3.16
C THR A 42 1.73 -1.13 -2.55
N ASP A 43 1.14 -1.97 -3.40
CA ASP A 43 0.59 -3.27 -3.01
C ASP A 43 1.77 -4.11 -2.46
N ASP A 44 1.94 -4.08 -1.14
CA ASP A 44 3.10 -4.66 -0.43
C ASP A 44 3.18 -6.20 -0.54
N ALA A 45 2.21 -6.81 -1.21
CA ALA A 45 2.45 -7.95 -2.08
C ALA A 45 1.29 -8.00 -3.07
N ASP A 46 1.57 -8.24 -4.35
CA ASP A 46 0.57 -8.91 -5.17
C ASP A 46 0.19 -10.20 -4.44
N ALA A 47 -1.00 -10.21 -3.85
CA ALA A 47 -1.48 -11.32 -3.03
C ALA A 47 -1.36 -12.64 -3.82
N THR A 48 -1.52 -12.59 -5.14
CA THR A 48 -1.31 -13.72 -6.04
C THR A 48 0.13 -14.18 -6.03
N THR A 49 1.09 -13.26 -6.15
CA THR A 49 2.52 -13.55 -6.09
C THR A 49 2.94 -14.10 -4.71
N ALA A 50 2.47 -13.50 -3.60
CA ALA A 50 2.77 -14.00 -2.26
C ALA A 50 2.16 -15.40 -1.99
N LEU A 51 0.92 -15.64 -2.42
CA LEU A 51 0.28 -16.96 -2.32
C LEU A 51 0.97 -17.99 -3.23
N THR A 52 1.40 -17.59 -4.42
CA THR A 52 2.14 -18.47 -5.34
C THR A 52 3.50 -18.85 -4.77
N ALA A 53 4.23 -17.90 -4.18
CA ALA A 53 5.53 -18.15 -3.57
C ALA A 53 5.46 -19.11 -2.36
N THR A 54 4.31 -19.18 -1.69
CA THR A 54 4.09 -20.05 -0.53
C THR A 54 3.38 -21.36 -0.89
N PHE A 55 2.89 -21.52 -2.12
CA PHE A 55 2.22 -22.73 -2.56
C PHE A 55 3.15 -23.94 -2.44
N GLY A 56 2.74 -24.93 -1.64
CA GLY A 56 3.55 -26.14 -1.42
C GLY A 56 4.72 -25.98 -0.45
N ALA A 57 4.88 -24.82 0.22
CA ALA A 57 5.93 -24.61 1.23
C ALA A 57 5.82 -25.56 2.45
N SER A 58 4.64 -26.15 2.67
CA SER A 58 4.43 -27.18 3.69
C SER A 58 3.67 -28.39 3.10
N PRO A 59 4.38 -29.35 2.46
CA PRO A 59 3.76 -30.53 1.86
C PRO A 59 3.12 -31.47 2.88
N ALA A 60 3.57 -31.42 4.13
CA ALA A 60 3.06 -32.25 5.23
C ALA A 60 1.89 -31.59 5.98
N ALA A 61 1.43 -30.42 5.55
CA ALA A 61 0.27 -29.76 6.15
C ALA A 61 -0.97 -30.64 5.99
N THR A 62 -1.58 -31.00 7.12
CA THR A 62 -2.84 -31.74 7.14
C THR A 62 -4.00 -30.76 7.10
N THR A 63 -4.85 -30.87 6.07
CA THR A 63 -6.07 -30.05 5.99
C THR A 63 -7.15 -30.65 6.88
N PRO A 64 -7.73 -29.89 7.82
CA PRO A 64 -8.85 -30.36 8.64
C PRO A 64 -10.05 -30.73 7.76
N SER A 65 -10.86 -31.68 8.25
CA SER A 65 -12.07 -32.08 7.54
C SER A 65 -13.11 -30.96 7.54
N ARG A 66 -13.95 -30.89 6.50
CA ARG A 66 -14.98 -29.84 6.37
C ARG A 66 -16.01 -29.88 7.50
N ASP A 67 -16.20 -31.04 8.11
CA ASP A 67 -17.16 -31.27 9.20
C ASP A 67 -16.74 -30.52 10.48
N GLU A 68 -15.44 -30.25 10.67
CA GLU A 68 -14.92 -29.50 11.82
C GLU A 68 -15.29 -28.01 11.79
N TRP A 69 -15.75 -27.50 10.65
CA TRP A 69 -16.06 -26.09 10.42
C TRP A 69 -17.53 -25.78 10.69
N GLN A 70 -18.37 -26.82 10.77
CA GLN A 70 -19.77 -26.72 11.14
C GLN A 70 -19.89 -26.58 12.67
N ARG A 71 -19.47 -25.43 13.19
CA ARG A 71 -19.84 -25.04 14.56
C ARG A 71 -21.21 -24.37 14.52
N GLY A 72 -22.24 -25.20 14.66
CA GLY A 72 -23.55 -24.76 15.12
C GLY A 72 -23.51 -24.42 16.61
#